data_AF-A0A444Y243-F1
#
_entry.id   AF-A0A444Y243-F1
#
_cell.length_a   1.000
_cell.length_b   1.000
_cell.length_c   1.000
_cell.angle_alpha   90.00
_cell.angle_beta   90.00
_cell.angle_gamma   90.00
#
_symmetry.space_group_name_H-M   'P 1'
#
loop_
_entity.id
_entity.type
_entity.pdbx_description
1 polymer ?
#
loop_
_entity_poly.entity_id
_entity_poly.type
_entity_poly.pdbx_seq_one_letter_code
_entity_poly.pdbx_strand_id
1 'polypeptide(L)'
;MDEFFEHTHTRKEDRTQWVDEHSRKTKDIFQERMFQAEQERKTAIEAGVIDPPPVSEESIWIETVGGKRRGRVYGMGEVRDSSMVRPRVDGPTTTTSADVLDLRERITILNREVEQHAAKYRELEDRYQREKREWQQTVESLREDLNTSNSQMDQFSHQLSSLTEYVRAMGPSSSGSRVPPPPPFTFPSSQKSTAPAPGRKLPPILQ
;
A
#
# COMPACT_ATOMS: atom_id res chain seq x y z
N MET A 1 13.85 13.52 -14.74
CA MET A 1 14.63 14.36 -15.68
C MET A 1 16.07 13.88 -15.81
N ASP A 2 16.57 13.29 -14.73
CA ASP A 2 17.85 12.62 -14.56
C ASP A 2 18.30 11.67 -15.70
N GLU A 3 17.41 10.79 -16.18
CA GLU A 3 17.72 9.78 -17.20
C GLU A 3 18.04 10.36 -18.59
N PHE A 4 17.35 11.43 -18.99
CA PHE A 4 17.59 12.09 -20.28
C PHE A 4 18.94 12.81 -20.30
N PHE A 5 19.29 13.44 -19.18
CA PHE A 5 20.57 14.13 -19.04
C PHE A 5 21.73 13.15 -19.12
N GLU A 6 21.66 12.03 -18.39
CA GLU A 6 22.65 10.95 -18.50
C GLU A 6 22.74 10.40 -19.92
N HIS A 7 21.61 10.15 -20.58
CA HIS A 7 21.60 9.61 -21.93
C HIS A 7 22.28 10.53 -22.97
N THR A 8 22.20 11.85 -22.76
CA THR A 8 22.76 12.85 -23.68
C THR A 8 24.18 13.27 -23.35
N HIS A 9 24.62 13.10 -22.10
CA HIS A 9 25.93 13.55 -21.60
C HIS A 9 26.84 12.39 -21.16
N THR A 10 26.50 11.15 -21.50
CA THR A 10 27.38 9.98 -21.40
C THR A 10 27.77 9.45 -22.78
N ARG A 11 28.92 8.78 -22.86
CA ARG A 11 29.45 8.25 -24.12
C ARG A 11 28.55 7.11 -24.61
N LYS A 12 28.30 7.09 -25.91
CA LYS A 12 27.45 6.07 -26.53
C LYS A 12 27.99 4.63 -26.36
N GLU A 13 29.31 4.50 -26.31
CA GLU A 13 30.04 3.23 -26.13
C GLU A 13 30.06 2.76 -24.67
N ASP A 14 30.14 3.69 -23.73
CA ASP A 14 30.17 3.44 -22.30
C ASP A 14 29.28 4.47 -21.59
N ARG A 15 28.05 4.06 -21.27
CA ARG A 15 27.05 4.90 -20.60
C ARG A 15 27.42 5.28 -19.16
N THR A 16 28.54 4.77 -18.64
CA THR A 16 29.08 5.18 -17.34
C THR A 16 30.12 6.30 -17.44
N GLN A 17 30.58 6.63 -18.66
CA GLN A 17 31.56 7.69 -18.89
C GLN A 17 30.90 8.98 -19.37
N TRP A 18 31.11 10.05 -18.61
CA TRP A 18 30.66 11.40 -18.98
C TRP A 18 31.41 11.95 -20.20
N VAL A 19 30.68 12.69 -21.04
CA VAL A 19 31.23 13.37 -22.23
C VAL A 19 32.18 14.50 -21.83
N ASP A 20 31.89 15.19 -20.73
CA ASP A 20 32.74 16.24 -20.16
C ASP A 20 32.65 16.28 -18.62
N GLU A 21 33.62 16.97 -18.01
CA GLU A 21 33.74 17.10 -16.56
C GLU A 21 32.65 17.99 -15.95
N HIS A 22 32.11 18.93 -16.73
CA HIS A 22 31.07 19.83 -16.26
C HIS A 22 29.75 19.09 -16.03
N SER A 23 29.41 18.15 -16.92
CA SER A 23 28.23 17.30 -16.85
C SER A 23 28.27 16.40 -15.62
N ARG A 24 29.43 15.77 -15.37
CA ARG A 24 29.68 14.96 -14.16
C ARG A 24 29.47 15.78 -12.89
N LYS A 25 30.15 16.92 -12.77
CA LYS A 25 30.03 17.78 -11.59
C LYS A 25 28.62 18.29 -11.36
N THR A 26 27.93 18.66 -12.43
CA THR A 26 26.53 19.15 -12.35
C THR A 26 25.61 18.07 -11.82
N LYS A 27 25.79 16.83 -12.29
CA LYS A 27 25.05 15.66 -11.82
C LYS A 27 25.33 15.36 -10.34
N ASP A 28 26.60 15.36 -9.94
CA ASP A 28 27.00 15.08 -8.56
C ASP A 28 26.40 16.12 -7.59
N ILE A 29 26.50 17.41 -7.92
CA ILE A 29 25.92 18.50 -7.11
C ILE A 29 24.40 18.39 -7.05
N PHE A 30 23.76 18.01 -8.15
CA PHE A 30 22.31 17.82 -8.18
C PHE A 30 21.87 16.67 -7.25
N GLN A 31 22.56 15.53 -7.30
CA GLN A 31 22.27 14.40 -6.42
C GLN A 31 22.49 14.76 -4.94
N GLU A 32 23.57 15.48 -4.62
CA GLU A 32 23.83 15.96 -3.26
C GLU A 32 22.71 16.87 -2.76
N ARG A 33 22.24 17.82 -3.59
CA ARG A 33 21.12 18.70 -3.21
C ARG A 33 19.78 18.00 -3.10
N MET A 34 19.51 17.01 -3.96
CA MET A 34 18.31 16.17 -3.85
C MET A 34 18.31 15.40 -2.54
N PHE A 35 19.44 14.78 -2.18
CA PHE A 35 19.60 14.07 -0.92
C PHE A 35 19.40 14.98 0.29
N GLN A 36 19.99 16.18 0.25
CA GLN A 36 19.84 17.19 1.31
C GLN A 36 18.37 17.63 1.48
N ALA A 37 17.68 17.95 0.39
CA ALA A 37 16.29 18.38 0.41
C ALA A 37 15.34 17.28 0.92
N GLU A 38 15.60 16.02 0.57
CA GLU A 38 14.86 14.88 1.11
C GLU A 38 15.12 14.69 2.61
N GLN A 39 16.35 14.89 3.07
CA GLN A 39 16.71 14.78 4.47
C GLN A 39 16.07 15.89 5.32
N GLU A 40 16.04 17.12 4.81
CA GLU A 40 15.35 18.26 5.44
C GLU A 40 13.85 17.99 5.54
N ARG A 41 13.24 17.45 4.48
CA ARG A 41 11.83 17.05 4.48
C ARG A 41 11.56 15.96 5.52
N LYS A 42 12.39 14.92 5.60
CA LYS A 42 12.26 13.87 6.64
C LYS A 42 12.35 14.47 8.05
N THR A 43 13.31 15.36 8.27
CA THR A 43 13.49 16.06 9.55
C THR A 43 12.26 16.89 9.91
N ALA A 44 11.62 17.55 8.95
CA ALA A 44 10.38 18.30 9.17
C ALA A 44 9.21 17.38 9.56
N ILE A 45 9.09 16.19 8.95
CA ILE A 45 8.09 15.18 9.34
C ILE A 45 8.34 14.71 10.77
N GLU A 46 9.59 14.41 11.13
CA GLU A 46 9.97 14.00 12.49
C GLU A 46 9.72 15.10 13.53
N ALA A 47 9.87 16.37 13.14
CA ALA A 47 9.55 17.53 13.96
C ALA A 47 8.02 17.80 14.09
N GLY A 48 7.18 16.96 13.48
CA GLY A 48 5.72 17.04 13.58
C GLY A 48 5.05 17.96 12.57
N VAL A 49 5.76 18.37 11.51
CA VAL A 49 5.14 19.11 10.39
C VAL A 49 4.24 18.18 9.60
N ILE A 50 2.95 18.49 9.58
CA ILE A 50 1.95 17.78 8.79
C ILE A 50 2.02 18.31 7.36
N ASP A 51 2.30 17.43 6.41
CA ASP A 51 2.40 17.72 4.97
C ASP A 51 3.50 18.74 4.58
N PRO A 52 4.79 18.42 4.79
CA PRO A 52 5.85 19.29 4.32
C PRO A 52 5.91 19.31 2.79
N PRO A 53 6.25 20.48 2.18
CA PRO A 53 6.25 20.66 0.73
C PRO A 53 7.01 19.55 0.00
N PRO A 54 6.49 19.07 -1.15
CA PRO A 54 7.20 18.07 -1.94
C PRO A 54 8.52 18.63 -2.47
N VAL A 55 9.56 17.80 -2.45
CA VAL A 55 10.86 18.11 -3.06
C VAL A 55 10.67 18.20 -4.57
N SER A 56 10.89 19.37 -5.16
CA SER A 56 10.75 19.60 -6.59
C SER A 56 12.07 19.33 -7.30
N GLU A 57 12.16 18.20 -8.02
CA GLU A 57 13.31 17.80 -8.84
C GLU A 57 13.70 18.91 -9.84
N GLU A 58 12.71 19.53 -10.48
CA GLU A 58 12.89 20.64 -11.42
C GLU A 58 13.50 21.88 -10.76
N SER A 59 12.99 22.27 -9.58
CA SER A 59 13.49 23.47 -8.89
C SER A 59 14.95 23.30 -8.47
N ILE A 60 15.29 22.13 -7.92
CA ILE A 60 16.66 21.80 -7.50
C ILE A 60 17.60 21.75 -8.70
N TRP A 61 17.16 21.19 -9.83
CA TRP A 61 17.95 21.19 -11.06
C TRP A 61 18.21 22.59 -11.59
N ILE A 62 17.17 23.43 -11.69
CA ILE A 62 17.28 24.82 -12.15
C ILE A 62 18.28 25.57 -11.27
N GLU A 63 18.21 25.43 -9.94
CA GLU A 63 19.15 26.05 -9.03
C GLU A 63 20.59 25.54 -9.23
N THR A 64 20.74 24.23 -9.44
CA THR A 64 22.05 23.56 -9.59
C THR A 64 22.78 24.03 -10.85
N VAL A 65 22.07 24.17 -11.96
CA VAL A 65 22.65 24.63 -13.23
C VAL A 65 22.78 26.16 -13.33
N GLY A 66 22.52 26.89 -12.25
CA GLY A 66 22.68 28.34 -12.18
C GLY A 66 21.51 29.13 -12.77
N GLY A 67 20.32 28.55 -12.75
CA GLY A 67 19.06 29.19 -13.13
C GLY A 67 18.75 29.15 -14.63
N LYS A 68 17.63 29.78 -14.97
CA LYS A 68 17.14 29.91 -16.35
C LYS A 68 17.85 31.07 -17.06
N ARG A 69 18.48 30.79 -18.20
CA ARG A 69 19.11 31.79 -19.08
C ARG A 69 18.34 31.88 -20.39
N ARG A 70 17.78 33.06 -20.70
CA ARG A 70 16.99 33.32 -21.92
C ARG A 70 15.90 32.27 -22.18
N GLY A 71 15.14 31.89 -21.16
CA GLY A 71 14.08 30.89 -21.35
C GLY A 71 14.54 29.44 -21.21
N ARG A 72 15.84 29.18 -21.18
CA ARG A 72 16.40 27.82 -21.26
C ARG A 72 17.18 27.44 -20.01
N VAL A 73 17.13 26.17 -19.67
CA VAL A 73 17.83 25.55 -18.55
C VAL A 73 18.75 24.48 -19.13
N TYR A 74 19.99 24.42 -18.66
CA TYR A 74 20.98 23.45 -19.15
C TYR A 74 20.47 22.02 -18.92
N GLY A 75 20.65 21.15 -19.92
CA GLY A 75 20.11 19.78 -19.91
C GLY A 75 18.60 19.65 -20.12
N MET A 76 17.82 20.72 -19.86
CA MET A 76 16.35 20.68 -19.83
C MET A 76 15.69 21.40 -21.03
N GLY A 77 16.43 22.26 -21.74
CA GLY A 77 15.90 22.97 -22.90
C GLY A 77 15.06 24.18 -22.51
N GLU A 78 14.02 24.49 -23.29
CA GLU A 78 13.13 25.63 -23.00
C GLU A 78 12.18 25.28 -21.85
N VAL A 79 12.36 25.94 -20.70
CA VAL A 79 11.53 25.76 -19.52
C VAL A 79 10.58 26.95 -19.47
N ARG A 80 9.31 26.74 -19.79
CA ARG A 80 8.28 27.78 -19.67
C ARG A 80 7.98 27.96 -18.20
N ASP A 81 7.95 29.20 -17.72
CA ASP A 81 7.49 29.43 -16.34
C ASP A 81 6.01 29.03 -16.33
N SER A 82 5.64 28.03 -15.54
CA SER A 82 4.23 27.61 -15.39
C SER A 82 3.32 28.75 -14.92
N SER A 83 3.89 29.86 -14.42
CA SER A 83 3.17 31.08 -14.03
C SER A 83 3.13 32.19 -15.09
N MET A 84 3.83 32.06 -16.22
CA MET A 84 3.80 33.05 -17.30
C MET A 84 3.29 32.42 -18.60
N VAL A 85 1.98 32.14 -18.63
CA VAL A 85 1.23 32.37 -19.87
C VAL A 85 1.27 33.88 -20.11
N ARG A 86 2.33 34.39 -20.74
CA ARG A 86 2.21 35.63 -21.51
C ARG A 86 1.42 35.25 -22.75
N PRO A 87 0.20 35.78 -22.96
CA PRO A 87 -0.42 35.70 -24.27
C PRO A 87 0.51 36.43 -25.22
N ARG A 88 1.15 35.69 -26.13
CA ARG A 88 1.82 36.27 -27.27
C ARG A 88 0.71 36.82 -28.16
N VAL A 89 0.44 38.13 -28.08
CA VAL A 89 -0.41 38.81 -29.07
C VAL A 89 0.51 39.24 -30.21
N ASP A 90 0.93 38.26 -31.01
CA ASP A 90 1.49 38.50 -32.33
C ASP A 90 0.42 38.08 -33.35
N GLY A 91 -0.47 39.01 -33.72
CA GLY A 91 -1.43 38.88 -34.83
C GLY A 91 -2.61 37.92 -34.60
N PRO A 92 -3.66 37.99 -35.44
CA PRO A 92 -4.80 37.09 -35.34
C PRO A 92 -4.31 35.66 -35.61
N THR A 93 -4.21 34.86 -34.55
CA THR A 93 -4.05 33.42 -34.69
C THR A 93 -5.35 32.89 -35.26
N THR A 94 -5.44 32.76 -36.58
CA THR A 94 -6.39 31.83 -37.19
C THR A 94 -5.97 30.43 -36.73
N THR A 95 -6.42 30.03 -35.54
CA THR A 95 -6.48 28.61 -35.18
C THR A 95 -7.32 27.97 -36.27
N THR A 96 -6.69 27.13 -37.09
CA THR A 96 -7.39 26.53 -38.22
C THR A 96 -8.47 25.61 -37.65
N SER A 97 -9.65 25.57 -38.27
CA SER A 97 -10.76 24.72 -37.79
C SER A 97 -10.34 23.26 -37.57
N ALA A 98 -9.31 22.78 -38.28
CA ALA A 98 -8.72 21.46 -38.12
C ALA A 98 -8.03 21.28 -36.74
N ASP A 99 -7.28 22.28 -36.27
CA ASP A 99 -6.59 22.24 -34.98
C ASP A 99 -7.59 22.18 -33.81
N VAL A 100 -8.72 22.89 -33.95
CA VAL A 100 -9.81 22.84 -32.95
C VAL A 100 -10.47 21.47 -32.92
N LEU A 101 -10.61 20.80 -34.06
CA LEU A 101 -11.19 19.45 -34.14
C LEU A 101 -10.25 18.40 -33.54
N ASP A 102 -8.96 18.45 -33.85
CA ASP A 102 -7.94 17.56 -33.28
C ASP A 102 -7.87 17.67 -31.75
N LEU A 103 -7.88 18.90 -31.22
CA LEU A 103 -7.91 19.14 -29.77
C LEU A 103 -9.19 18.59 -29.12
N ARG A 104 -10.35 18.71 -29.77
CA ARG A 104 -11.63 18.16 -29.27
C ARG A 104 -11.63 16.64 -29.25
N GLU A 105 -11.07 16.01 -30.27
CA GLU A 105 -10.92 14.56 -30.32
C GLU A 105 -9.99 14.08 -29.21
N ARG A 106 -8.86 14.76 -29.01
CA ARG A 106 -7.90 14.43 -27.95
C ARG A 106 -8.49 14.60 -26.54
N ILE A 107 -9.27 15.65 -26.30
CA ILE A 107 -10.02 15.84 -25.04
C ILE A 107 -10.99 14.67 -24.83
N THR A 108 -11.69 14.24 -25.88
CA THR A 108 -12.65 13.12 -25.79
C THR A 108 -11.95 11.81 -25.44
N ILE A 109 -10.78 11.55 -26.03
CA ILE A 109 -9.95 10.38 -25.71
C ILE A 109 -9.48 10.42 -24.26
N LEU A 110 -8.90 11.54 -23.81
CA LEU A 110 -8.44 11.68 -22.43
C LEU A 110 -9.57 11.51 -21.42
N ASN A 111 -10.74 12.08 -21.68
CA ASN A 111 -11.90 11.93 -20.79
C ASN A 111 -12.31 10.47 -20.65
N ARG A 112 -12.31 9.72 -21.76
CA ARG A 112 -12.60 8.29 -21.76
C ARG A 112 -11.57 7.51 -20.94
N GLU A 113 -10.28 7.84 -21.06
CA GLU A 113 -9.23 7.21 -20.26
C GLU A 113 -9.41 7.49 -18.78
N VAL A 114 -9.72 8.74 -18.39
CA VAL A 114 -10.00 9.12 -17.00
C VAL A 114 -11.17 8.32 -16.44
N GLU A 115 -12.26 8.19 -17.19
CA GLU A 115 -13.41 7.37 -16.79
C GLU A 115 -13.06 5.89 -16.62
N GLN A 116 -12.23 5.35 -17.53
CA GLN A 116 -11.74 3.97 -17.43
C GLN A 116 -10.85 3.76 -16.20
N HIS A 117 -9.94 4.68 -15.91
CA HIS A 117 -9.12 4.62 -14.71
C HIS A 117 -9.99 4.71 -13.46
N ALA A 118 -10.95 5.63 -13.41
CA ALA A 118 -11.89 5.75 -12.30
C ALA A 118 -12.72 4.46 -12.09
N ALA A 119 -13.14 3.80 -13.18
CA ALA A 119 -13.81 2.51 -13.11
C ALA A 119 -12.91 1.40 -12.55
N LYS A 120 -11.65 1.30 -13.02
CA LYS A 120 -10.66 0.33 -12.52
C LYS A 120 -10.36 0.52 -11.04
N TYR A 121 -10.22 1.77 -10.58
CA TYR A 121 -10.01 2.07 -9.16
C TYR A 121 -11.19 1.65 -8.31
N ARG A 122 -12.44 1.91 -8.75
CA ARG A 122 -13.63 1.44 -8.04
C ARG A 122 -13.68 -0.08 -7.92
N GLU A 123 -13.39 -0.80 -9.01
CA GLU A 123 -13.38 -2.27 -8.99
C GLU A 123 -12.30 -2.84 -8.06
N LEU A 124 -11.11 -2.22 -8.04
CA LEU A 124 -10.04 -2.62 -7.14
C LEU A 124 -10.44 -2.40 -5.67
N GLU A 125 -11.01 -1.25 -5.35
CA GLU A 125 -11.51 -0.94 -4.02
C GLU A 125 -12.60 -1.94 -3.59
N ASP A 126 -13.56 -2.24 -4.46
CA ASP A 126 -14.62 -3.22 -4.17
C ASP A 126 -14.07 -4.63 -3.94
N ARG A 127 -13.01 -5.03 -4.66
CA ARG A 127 -12.32 -6.30 -4.39
C ARG A 127 -11.62 -6.29 -3.05
N TYR A 128 -10.87 -5.24 -2.75
CA TYR A 128 -10.19 -5.07 -1.47
C TYR A 128 -11.18 -5.12 -0.29
N GLN A 129 -12.31 -4.42 -0.38
CA GLN A 129 -13.33 -4.42 0.67
C GLN A 129 -14.04 -5.77 0.82
N ARG A 130 -14.20 -6.54 -0.26
CA ARG A 130 -14.71 -7.92 -0.18
C ARG A 130 -13.73 -8.83 0.54
N GLU A 131 -12.48 -8.84 0.11
CA GLU A 131 -11.44 -9.66 0.71
C GLU A 131 -11.23 -9.30 2.19
N LYS A 132 -11.24 -8.02 2.54
CA LYS A 132 -11.19 -7.55 3.93
C LYS A 132 -12.35 -8.11 4.76
N ARG A 133 -13.58 -8.10 4.24
CA ARG A 133 -14.74 -8.68 4.93
C ARG A 133 -14.63 -10.20 5.07
N GLU A 134 -14.17 -10.90 4.04
CA GLU A 134 -13.96 -12.35 4.07
C GLU A 134 -12.89 -12.74 5.10
N TRP A 135 -11.79 -12.00 5.17
CA TRP A 135 -10.77 -12.19 6.20
C TRP A 135 -11.32 -11.94 7.60
N GLN A 136 -12.08 -10.86 7.80
CA GLN A 136 -12.71 -10.58 9.09
C GLN A 136 -13.67 -11.69 9.52
N GLN A 137 -14.49 -12.20 8.60
CA GLN A 137 -15.40 -13.33 8.87
C GLN A 137 -14.63 -14.62 9.21
N THR A 138 -13.54 -14.88 8.50
CA THR A 138 -12.70 -16.06 8.75
C THR A 138 -12.07 -15.99 10.14
N VAL A 139 -11.55 -14.83 10.53
CA VAL A 139 -10.97 -14.61 11.85
C VAL A 139 -12.03 -14.76 12.95
N GLU A 140 -13.22 -14.19 12.77
CA GLU A 140 -14.28 -14.32 13.78
C GLU A 140 -14.77 -15.76 13.91
N SER A 141 -14.94 -16.49 12.79
CA SER A 141 -15.30 -17.91 12.82
C SER A 141 -14.24 -18.75 13.56
N LEU A 142 -12.95 -18.51 13.31
CA LEU A 142 -11.88 -19.22 14.04
C LEU A 142 -11.88 -18.88 15.54
N ARG A 143 -12.22 -17.64 15.89
CA ARG A 143 -12.35 -17.20 17.28
C ARG A 143 -13.54 -17.90 17.97
N GLU A 144 -14.67 -18.02 17.30
CA GLU A 144 -15.85 -18.74 17.80
C GLU A 144 -15.56 -20.24 17.99
N ASP A 145 -14.88 -20.87 17.02
CA ASP A 145 -14.45 -22.27 17.12
C ASP A 145 -13.52 -22.49 18.32
N LEU A 146 -12.55 -21.59 18.52
CA LEU A 146 -11.63 -21.65 19.65
C LEU A 146 -12.35 -21.46 20.99
N ASN A 147 -13.27 -20.49 21.07
CA ASN A 147 -14.07 -20.27 22.28
C ASN A 147 -14.94 -21.50 22.62
N THR A 148 -15.52 -22.13 21.60
CA THR A 148 -16.30 -23.36 21.76
C THR A 148 -15.43 -24.50 22.29
N SER A 149 -14.25 -24.70 21.71
CA SER A 149 -13.28 -25.70 22.16
C SER A 149 -12.83 -25.46 23.61
N ASN A 150 -12.52 -24.20 23.97
CA ASN A 150 -12.16 -23.84 25.33
C ASN A 150 -13.30 -24.10 26.32
N SER A 151 -14.54 -23.72 25.98
CA SER A 151 -15.70 -23.99 26.83
C SER A 151 -15.93 -25.49 27.04
N GLN A 152 -15.70 -26.31 26.02
CA GLN A 152 -15.76 -27.77 26.16
C GLN A 152 -14.66 -28.26 27.11
N MET A 153 -13.42 -27.80 26.94
CA MET A 153 -12.30 -28.18 27.80
C MET A 153 -12.54 -27.79 29.27
N ASP A 154 -13.10 -26.61 29.52
CA ASP A 154 -13.48 -26.18 30.87
C ASP A 154 -14.55 -27.10 31.47
N GLN A 155 -15.56 -27.48 30.68
CA GLN A 155 -16.56 -28.46 31.10
C GLN A 155 -15.93 -29.81 31.45
N PHE A 156 -14.98 -30.32 30.64
CA PHE A 156 -14.25 -31.56 30.94
C PHE A 156 -13.46 -31.46 32.23
N SER A 157 -12.74 -30.35 32.40
CA SER A 157 -11.97 -30.06 33.61
C SER A 157 -12.87 -30.11 34.84
N HIS A 158 -14.03 -29.46 34.81
CA HIS A 158 -15.00 -29.50 35.90
C HIS A 158 -15.54 -30.91 36.18
N GLN A 159 -15.89 -31.68 35.15
CA GLN A 159 -16.35 -33.06 35.31
C GLN A 159 -15.29 -33.97 35.94
N LEU A 160 -14.02 -33.82 35.54
CA LEU A 160 -12.90 -34.55 36.13
C LEU A 160 -12.66 -34.15 37.59
N SER A 161 -12.77 -32.88 37.92
CA SER A 161 -12.68 -32.40 39.30
C SER A 161 -13.78 -33.01 40.17
N SER A 162 -15.05 -32.97 39.72
CA SER A 162 -16.18 -33.56 40.45
C SER A 162 -16.03 -35.07 40.63
N LEU A 163 -15.55 -35.79 39.61
CA LEU A 163 -15.29 -37.23 39.72
C LEU A 163 -14.15 -37.53 40.71
N THR A 164 -13.08 -36.74 40.67
CA THR A 164 -11.94 -36.88 41.59
C THR A 164 -12.36 -36.66 43.04
N GLU A 165 -13.19 -35.65 43.29
CA GLU A 165 -13.78 -35.40 44.62
C GLU A 165 -14.71 -36.54 45.07
N TYR A 166 -15.56 -37.04 44.18
CA TYR A 166 -16.41 -38.20 44.45
C TYR A 166 -15.59 -39.43 44.87
N VAL A 167 -14.54 -39.77 44.12
CA VAL A 167 -13.65 -40.90 44.45
C VAL A 167 -12.93 -40.68 45.78
N ARG A 168 -12.49 -39.45 46.07
CA ARG A 168 -11.88 -39.10 47.36
C ARG A 168 -12.85 -39.29 48.53
N ALA A 169 -14.10 -38.87 48.37
CA ALA A 169 -15.14 -38.98 49.40
C ALA A 169 -15.52 -40.44 49.71
N MET A 170 -15.35 -41.35 48.75
CA MET A 170 -15.68 -42.77 48.91
C MET A 170 -14.76 -43.52 49.88
N GLY A 171 -13.48 -43.12 50.02
CA GLY A 171 -12.51 -43.67 50.98
C GLY A 171 -12.29 -45.20 50.94
N PRO A 172 -11.24 -45.74 51.60
CA PRO A 172 -10.98 -47.19 51.64
C PRO A 172 -11.90 -47.96 52.61
N SER A 173 -12.93 -47.35 53.20
CA SER A 173 -13.76 -47.99 54.25
C SER A 173 -15.20 -47.50 54.22
N SER A 174 -15.98 -47.96 53.25
CA SER A 174 -17.45 -47.83 53.27
C SER A 174 -18.08 -49.22 53.40
N SER A 175 -17.98 -49.80 54.60
CA SER A 175 -18.78 -50.96 54.98
C SER A 175 -20.22 -50.51 55.26
N GLY A 176 -21.12 -50.80 54.32
CA GLY A 176 -22.54 -50.96 54.60
C GLY A 176 -23.50 -49.82 54.23
N SER A 177 -23.04 -48.65 53.77
CA SER A 177 -23.95 -47.57 53.34
C SER A 177 -24.14 -47.53 51.83
N ARG A 178 -25.38 -47.26 51.40
CA ARG A 178 -25.80 -47.16 49.99
C ARG A 178 -25.00 -46.05 49.32
N VAL A 179 -24.07 -46.44 48.46
CA VAL A 179 -23.19 -45.53 47.71
C VAL A 179 -24.05 -44.64 46.79
N PRO A 180 -23.95 -43.30 46.88
CA PRO A 180 -24.63 -42.42 45.95
C PRO A 180 -24.09 -42.65 44.52
N PRO A 181 -24.90 -42.49 43.47
CA PRO A 181 -24.43 -42.69 42.10
C PRO A 181 -23.34 -41.66 41.74
N PRO A 182 -22.35 -42.04 40.90
CA PRO A 182 -21.32 -41.12 40.46
C PRO A 182 -21.91 -39.95 39.66
N PRO A 183 -21.23 -38.79 39.64
CA PRO A 183 -21.69 -37.63 38.87
C PRO A 183 -21.75 -37.97 37.36
N PRO A 184 -22.71 -37.37 36.62
CA PRO A 184 -22.85 -37.62 35.19
C PRO A 184 -21.61 -37.15 34.43
N PHE A 185 -21.04 -38.07 33.64
CA PHE A 185 -19.89 -37.82 32.79
C PHE A 185 -20.32 -37.90 31.33
N THR A 186 -20.05 -36.85 30.57
CA THR A 186 -20.43 -36.75 29.15
C THR A 186 -19.18 -36.47 28.36
N PHE A 187 -18.88 -37.27 27.35
CA PHE A 187 -17.79 -36.96 26.41
C PHE A 187 -18.15 -35.77 25.53
N PRO A 188 -17.17 -34.98 25.06
CA PRO A 188 -17.46 -33.89 24.17
C PRO A 188 -18.03 -34.57 22.94
N SER A 189 -19.21 -34.14 22.50
CA SER A 189 -19.67 -34.56 21.20
C SER A 189 -18.60 -34.07 20.23
N SER A 190 -17.86 -35.00 19.63
CA SER A 190 -17.10 -34.75 18.41
C SER A 190 -18.12 -34.38 17.34
N GLN A 191 -18.66 -33.17 17.41
CA GLN A 191 -19.24 -32.55 16.25
C GLN A 191 -18.07 -32.39 15.30
N LYS A 192 -17.97 -33.43 14.46
CA LYS A 192 -17.29 -33.49 13.18
C LYS A 192 -16.75 -32.12 12.85
N SER A 193 -15.43 -31.98 12.98
CA SER A 193 -14.66 -30.96 12.27
C SER A 193 -15.30 -30.86 10.89
N THR A 194 -16.16 -29.87 10.74
CA THR A 194 -16.90 -29.71 9.51
C THR A 194 -15.80 -29.28 8.58
N ALA A 195 -15.39 -30.23 7.73
CA ALA A 195 -14.50 -29.99 6.62
C ALA A 195 -14.80 -28.58 6.11
N PRO A 196 -13.78 -27.75 5.89
CA PRO A 196 -13.99 -26.37 5.47
C PRO A 196 -15.04 -26.41 4.36
N ALA A 197 -16.16 -25.70 4.57
CA ALA A 197 -17.27 -25.68 3.62
C ALA A 197 -16.70 -25.59 2.20
N PRO A 198 -17.19 -26.39 1.24
CA PRO A 198 -16.61 -26.49 -0.10
C PRO A 198 -16.72 -25.12 -0.76
N GLY A 199 -15.67 -24.31 -0.62
CA GLY A 199 -15.75 -22.87 -0.81
C GLY A 199 -14.68 -22.07 -0.08
N ARG A 200 -14.02 -22.60 0.96
CA ARG A 200 -12.86 -21.94 1.60
C ARG A 200 -11.62 -22.00 0.69
N LYS A 201 -11.59 -21.19 -0.37
CA LYS A 201 -10.34 -20.81 -1.03
C LYS A 201 -9.74 -19.71 -0.17
N LEU A 202 -8.59 -19.99 0.47
CA LEU A 202 -7.70 -18.92 0.91
C LEU A 202 -7.35 -18.12 -0.36
N PRO A 203 -7.62 -16.81 -0.42
CA PRO A 203 -7.21 -16.02 -1.57
C PRO A 203 -5.68 -16.09 -1.70
N PRO A 204 -5.15 -16.16 -2.94
CA PRO A 204 -3.72 -16.31 -3.16
C PRO A 204 -2.99 -15.12 -2.52
N ILE A 205 -2.01 -15.45 -1.70
CA ILE A 205 -1.04 -14.48 -1.18
C ILE A 205 -0.42 -13.79 -2.39
N LEU A 206 -0.61 -12.48 -2.53
CA LEU A 206 0.01 -11.67 -3.57
C LEU A 206 1.54 -11.83 -3.45
N GLN A 207 2.13 -12.55 -4.40
CA GLN A 207 3.58 -12.59 -4.67
C GLN A 207 3.96 -11.43 -5.58
#